data_AF-D7FTQ7-F1
#
_entry.id   AF-D7FTQ7-F1
#
_cell.length_a   1.000
_cell.length_b   1.000
_cell.length_c   1.000
_cell.angle_alpha   90.00
_cell.angle_beta   90.00
_cell.angle_gamma   90.00
#
_symmetry.space_group_name_H-M   'P 1'
#
loop_
_entity.id
_entity.type
_entity.pdbx_description
1 polymer ?
#
loop_
_entity_poly.entity_id
_entity_poly.type
_entity_poly.pdbx_seq_one_letter_code
_entity_poly.pdbx_strand_id
1 'polypeptide(L)'
;MLTFHKRMSIVTDTLSRASTHLDHFLFVFFLVILAFAALTWLLVGSSTKEFSTLVEAWGSVTRISLGESENFYPQILDAQPTVGPVAVVLYQVLGVVLLLNVVIAIFLEAYRGVVSGMRGEDTIFQSFIAFVGMSWWVPHLR
;
A
#
# COMPACT_ATOMS: atom_id res chain seq x y z
N MET A 1 -11.47 -35.31 -6.79
CA MET A 1 -11.88 -34.05 -6.12
C MET A 1 -10.69 -33.33 -5.44
N LEU A 2 -9.50 -33.29 -6.05
CA LEU A 2 -8.26 -32.85 -5.36
C LEU A 2 -7.36 -31.96 -6.24
N THR A 3 -7.88 -30.82 -6.73
CA THR A 3 -7.04 -29.84 -7.46
C THR A 3 -7.34 -28.37 -7.15
N PHE A 4 -8.24 -28.07 -6.19
CA PHE A 4 -8.47 -26.69 -5.70
C PHE A 4 -7.59 -26.30 -4.50
N HIS A 5 -6.87 -27.25 -3.91
CA HIS A 5 -6.19 -27.05 -2.62
C HIS A 5 -4.79 -26.42 -2.71
N LYS A 6 -4.13 -26.42 -3.88
CA LYS A 6 -2.73 -25.94 -4.01
C LYS A 6 -2.61 -24.48 -4.45
N ARG A 7 -3.50 -23.98 -5.31
CA ARG A 7 -3.51 -22.56 -5.74
C ARG A 7 -4.16 -21.65 -4.70
N MET A 8 -5.21 -22.10 -4.01
CA MET A 8 -5.82 -21.36 -2.91
C MET A 8 -4.86 -21.22 -1.72
N SER A 9 -4.21 -22.32 -1.30
CA SER A 9 -3.23 -22.29 -0.20
C SER A 9 -2.06 -21.34 -0.47
N ILE A 10 -1.58 -21.25 -1.72
CA ILE A 10 -0.54 -20.27 -2.09
C ILE A 10 -1.04 -18.84 -1.88
N VAL A 11 -2.26 -18.50 -2.32
CA VAL A 11 -2.85 -17.17 -2.12
C VAL A 11 -3.09 -16.87 -0.64
N THR A 12 -3.50 -17.86 0.16
CA THR A 12 -3.71 -17.69 1.60
C THR A 12 -2.39 -17.55 2.37
N ASP A 13 -1.33 -18.28 1.97
CA ASP A 13 0.00 -18.15 2.57
C ASP A 13 0.71 -16.85 2.16
N THR A 14 0.58 -16.39 0.91
CA THR A 14 1.06 -15.05 0.54
C THR A 14 0.23 -13.97 1.22
N LEU A 15 -1.09 -14.13 1.35
CA LEU A 15 -1.93 -13.18 2.08
C LEU A 15 -1.60 -13.18 3.58
N SER A 16 -1.29 -14.32 4.19
CA SER A 16 -0.90 -14.42 5.59
C SER A 16 0.52 -13.91 5.86
N ARG A 17 1.44 -14.05 4.91
CA ARG A 17 2.77 -13.41 5.02
C ARG A 17 2.68 -11.91 4.76
N ALA A 18 1.88 -11.51 3.77
CA ALA A 18 1.61 -10.11 3.48
C ALA A 18 0.77 -9.44 4.57
N SER A 19 -0.11 -10.16 5.29
CA SER A 19 -0.94 -9.59 6.37
C SER A 19 -0.07 -9.00 7.48
N THR A 20 1.06 -9.61 7.80
CA THR A 20 2.02 -9.04 8.76
C THR A 20 2.55 -7.67 8.32
N HIS A 21 2.74 -7.46 7.01
CA HIS A 21 3.12 -6.17 6.44
C HIS A 21 1.91 -5.21 6.30
N LEU A 22 0.73 -5.76 6.06
CA LEU A 22 -0.54 -5.05 5.94
C LEU A 22 -1.03 -4.50 7.30
N ASP A 23 -0.77 -5.22 8.39
CA ASP A 23 -1.13 -4.80 9.75
C ASP A 23 -0.33 -3.58 10.18
N HIS A 24 0.99 -3.56 9.89
CA HIS A 24 1.81 -2.37 10.09
C HIS A 24 1.34 -1.19 9.24
N PHE A 25 0.97 -1.45 7.98
CA PHE A 25 0.41 -0.42 7.10
C PHE A 25 -0.91 0.15 7.63
N LEU A 26 -1.83 -0.71 8.07
CA LEU A 26 -3.10 -0.30 8.65
C LEU A 26 -2.89 0.53 9.92
N PHE A 27 -1.93 0.15 10.76
CA PHE A 27 -1.60 0.92 11.96
C PHE A 27 -1.13 2.34 11.62
N VAL A 28 -0.20 2.49 10.67
CA VAL A 28 0.28 3.81 10.22
C VAL A 28 -0.85 4.59 9.53
N PHE A 29 -1.70 3.93 8.75
CA PHE A 29 -2.86 4.53 8.10
C PHE A 29 -3.83 5.15 9.11
N PHE A 30 -4.26 4.39 10.11
CA PHE A 30 -5.14 4.90 11.15
C PHE A 30 -4.49 6.02 11.96
N LEU A 31 -3.20 5.93 12.25
CA LEU A 31 -2.47 6.95 12.99
C LEU A 31 -2.43 8.28 12.23
N VAL A 32 -2.17 8.26 10.92
CA VAL A 32 -2.19 9.46 10.07
C VAL A 32 -3.58 10.09 10.01
N ILE A 33 -4.63 9.27 9.83
CA ILE A 33 -6.02 9.77 9.83
C ILE A 33 -6.38 10.37 11.19
N LEU A 34 -6.03 9.70 12.30
CA LEU A 34 -6.30 10.19 13.66
C LEU A 34 -5.56 11.49 13.95
N ALA A 35 -4.28 11.60 13.58
CA ALA A 35 -3.49 12.80 13.76
C ALA A 35 -4.10 13.98 13.00
N PHE A 36 -4.51 13.74 11.74
CA PHE A 36 -5.12 14.79 10.94
C PHE A 36 -6.52 15.14 11.43
N ALA A 37 -7.33 14.15 11.82
CA ALA A 37 -8.64 14.36 12.45
C ALA A 37 -8.54 15.19 13.73
N ALA A 38 -7.56 14.92 14.60
CA ALA A 38 -7.30 15.73 15.78
C ALA A 38 -6.88 17.16 15.43
N LEU A 39 -6.04 17.33 14.40
CA LEU A 39 -5.59 18.64 13.93
C LEU A 39 -6.74 19.46 13.31
N THR A 40 -7.62 18.82 12.52
CA THR A 40 -8.79 19.49 11.93
C THR A 40 -9.86 19.80 12.97
N TRP A 41 -10.08 18.88 13.92
CA TRP A 41 -10.92 19.11 15.10
C TRP A 41 -10.42 20.31 15.91
N LEU A 42 -9.11 20.44 16.11
CA LEU A 42 -8.53 21.57 16.82
C LEU A 42 -8.63 22.89 16.05
N LEU A 43 -8.45 22.86 14.73
CA LEU A 43 -8.48 24.06 13.88
C LEU A 43 -9.90 24.57 13.60
N VAL A 44 -10.87 23.67 13.40
CA VAL A 44 -12.18 24.00 12.82
C VAL A 44 -13.35 23.50 13.69
N GLY A 45 -13.08 22.73 14.76
CA GLY A 45 -14.11 22.05 15.52
C GLY A 45 -15.07 22.96 16.30
N SER A 46 -14.71 24.22 16.54
CA SER A 46 -15.64 25.22 17.12
C SER A 46 -16.59 25.82 16.09
N SER A 47 -16.26 25.76 14.81
CA SER A 47 -16.97 26.47 13.74
C SER A 47 -17.88 25.56 12.91
N THR A 48 -17.67 24.24 12.94
CA THR A 48 -18.40 23.28 12.10
C THR A 48 -18.93 22.08 12.88
N LYS A 49 -20.18 21.71 12.60
CA LYS A 49 -20.84 20.55 13.22
C LYS A 49 -20.13 19.23 12.89
N GLU A 50 -19.58 19.14 11.69
CA GLU A 50 -18.91 17.94 11.16
C GLU A 50 -17.55 17.65 11.81
N PHE A 51 -17.03 18.62 12.56
CA PHE A 51 -15.80 18.54 13.33
C PHE A 51 -16.06 18.83 14.81
N SER A 52 -17.30 18.69 15.30
CA SER A 52 -17.61 18.96 16.72
C SER A 52 -17.04 17.89 17.66
N THR A 53 -17.00 16.63 17.21
CA THR A 53 -16.41 15.52 17.96
C THR A 53 -15.23 14.90 17.21
N LEU A 54 -14.29 14.31 17.94
CA LEU A 54 -13.15 13.60 17.34
C LEU A 54 -13.60 12.45 16.44
N VAL A 55 -14.70 11.78 16.79
CA VAL A 55 -15.27 10.65 16.03
C VAL A 55 -15.88 11.11 14.71
N GLU A 56 -16.62 12.21 14.72
CA GLU A 56 -17.16 12.82 13.50
C GLU A 56 -16.03 13.37 12.62
N ALA A 57 -15.03 14.04 13.21
CA ALA A 57 -13.85 14.51 12.50
C ALA A 57 -13.10 13.36 11.82
N TRP A 58 -12.94 12.22 12.51
CA TRP A 58 -12.33 11.01 11.94
C TRP A 58 -13.14 10.48 10.73
N GLY A 59 -14.47 10.45 10.85
CA GLY A 59 -15.36 10.08 9.74
C GLY A 59 -15.25 11.03 8.54
N SER A 60 -15.22 12.34 8.80
CA SER A 60 -15.08 13.39 7.78
C SER A 60 -13.71 13.34 7.09
N VAL A 61 -12.62 13.18 7.84
CA VAL A 61 -11.27 13.03 7.28
C VAL A 61 -11.13 11.76 6.45
N THR A 62 -11.80 10.67 6.84
CA THR A 62 -11.85 9.44 6.03
C THR A 62 -12.58 9.67 4.69
N ARG A 63 -13.64 10.47 4.67
CA ARG A 63 -14.33 10.86 3.42
C ARG A 63 -13.45 11.75 2.54
N ILE A 64 -12.73 12.70 3.15
CA ILE A 64 -11.74 13.53 2.45
C ILE A 64 -10.65 12.65 1.81
N SER A 65 -10.16 11.62 2.52
CA SER A 65 -9.22 10.65 1.94
C SER A 65 -9.74 9.92 0.71
N LEU A 66 -11.05 9.66 0.65
CA LEU A 66 -11.70 9.03 -0.51
C LEU A 66 -11.95 10.01 -1.67
N GLY A 67 -11.67 11.30 -1.46
CA GLY A 67 -11.83 12.36 -2.46
C GLY A 67 -13.11 13.20 -2.31
N GLU A 68 -13.94 12.92 -1.30
CA GLU A 68 -15.19 13.68 -1.03
C GLU A 68 -14.91 15.02 -0.31
N SER A 69 -13.97 15.81 -0.82
CA SER A 69 -13.52 17.05 -0.17
C SER A 69 -14.37 18.27 -0.53
N GLU A 70 -15.12 18.25 -1.64
CA GLU A 70 -15.89 19.42 -2.12
C GLU A 70 -16.93 19.93 -1.12
N ASN A 71 -17.57 19.04 -0.36
CA ASN A 71 -18.63 19.43 0.57
C ASN A 71 -18.09 20.08 1.87
N PHE A 72 -16.84 19.77 2.24
CA PHE A 72 -16.22 20.24 3.48
C PHE A 72 -15.33 21.46 3.25
N TYR A 73 -14.82 21.63 2.04
CA TYR A 73 -13.94 22.74 1.66
C TYR A 73 -14.52 24.14 1.97
N PRO A 74 -15.80 24.45 1.67
CA PRO A 74 -16.36 25.77 1.95
C PRO A 74 -16.40 26.09 3.44
N GLN A 75 -16.65 25.08 4.27
CA GLN A 75 -16.81 25.25 5.71
C GLN A 75 -15.46 25.45 6.41
N ILE A 76 -14.43 24.74 5.92
CA ILE A 76 -13.04 24.94 6.34
C ILE A 76 -12.54 26.33 5.93
N LEU A 77 -12.93 26.79 4.74
CA LEU A 77 -12.56 28.11 4.22
C LEU A 77 -13.21 29.26 5.02
N ASP A 78 -14.45 29.09 5.47
CA ASP A 78 -15.16 30.09 6.28
C ASP A 78 -14.56 30.22 7.70
N ALA A 79 -14.14 29.09 8.29
CA ALA A 79 -13.52 29.09 9.60
C ALA A 79 -12.05 29.58 9.59
N GLN A 80 -11.23 29.02 8.70
CA GLN A 80 -9.79 29.30 8.63
C GLN A 80 -9.34 29.45 7.15
N PRO A 81 -9.55 30.63 6.53
CA PRO A 81 -9.38 30.80 5.08
C PRO A 81 -7.96 30.59 4.56
N THR A 82 -6.94 30.72 5.41
CA THR A 82 -5.53 30.53 5.03
C THR A 82 -4.98 29.16 5.43
N VAL A 83 -5.11 28.77 6.70
CA VAL A 83 -4.46 27.55 7.23
C VAL A 83 -5.24 26.29 6.86
N GLY A 84 -6.58 26.37 6.78
CA GLY A 84 -7.44 25.22 6.49
C GLY A 84 -7.19 24.60 5.11
N PRO A 85 -7.25 25.36 4.01
CA PRO A 85 -7.00 24.86 2.66
C PRO A 85 -5.60 24.25 2.51
N VAL A 86 -4.59 24.90 3.07
CA VAL A 86 -3.20 24.41 3.02
C VAL A 86 -3.08 23.07 3.74
N ALA A 87 -3.69 22.92 4.91
CA ALA A 87 -3.69 21.66 5.64
C ALA A 87 -4.39 20.54 4.85
N VAL A 88 -5.56 20.82 4.25
CA VAL A 88 -6.31 19.83 3.45
C VAL A 88 -5.54 19.40 2.21
N VAL A 89 -4.95 20.35 1.47
CA VAL A 89 -4.13 20.04 0.28
C VAL A 89 -2.88 19.25 0.68
N LEU A 90 -2.22 19.65 1.77
CA LEU A 90 -1.05 18.94 2.29
C LEU A 90 -1.40 17.50 2.67
N TYR A 91 -2.55 17.28 3.31
CA TYR A 91 -3.06 15.95 3.62
C TYR A 91 -3.39 15.14 2.38
N GLN A 92 -4.07 15.75 1.40
CA GLN A 92 -4.43 15.07 0.16
C GLN A 92 -3.18 14.63 -0.62
N VAL A 93 -2.13 15.45 -0.62
CA VAL A 93 -0.86 15.10 -1.28
C VAL A 93 -0.04 14.14 -0.42
N LEU A 94 0.35 14.53 0.79
CA LEU A 94 1.25 13.73 1.61
C LEU A 94 0.59 12.46 2.15
N GLY A 95 -0.64 12.55 2.66
CA GLY A 95 -1.37 11.40 3.20
C GLY A 95 -1.63 10.36 2.13
N VAL A 96 -2.24 10.75 1.01
CA VAL A 96 -2.59 9.78 -0.05
C VAL A 96 -1.33 9.23 -0.74
N VAL A 97 -0.32 10.05 -1.04
CA VAL A 97 0.93 9.56 -1.67
C VAL A 97 1.69 8.62 -0.74
N LEU A 98 1.78 8.94 0.55
CA LEU A 98 2.46 8.09 1.53
C LEU A 98 1.75 6.73 1.65
N LEU A 99 0.42 6.71 1.59
CA LEU A 99 -0.38 5.49 1.61
C LEU A 99 -0.26 4.69 0.30
N LEU A 100 -0.36 5.36 -0.85
CA LEU A 100 -0.22 4.73 -2.16
C LEU A 100 1.17 4.11 -2.34
N ASN A 101 2.23 4.76 -1.86
CA ASN A 101 3.59 4.24 -1.96
C ASN A 101 3.76 2.87 -1.26
N VAL A 102 3.06 2.65 -0.14
CA VAL A 102 3.10 1.34 0.55
C VAL A 102 2.29 0.29 -0.21
N VAL A 103 1.12 0.64 -0.74
CA VAL A 103 0.31 -0.26 -1.58
C VAL A 103 1.09 -0.68 -2.83
N ILE A 104 1.76 0.27 -3.48
CA ILE A 104 2.61 0.02 -4.66
C ILE A 104 3.78 -0.90 -4.28
N ALA A 105 4.41 -0.69 -3.13
CA ALA A 105 5.51 -1.53 -2.66
C ALA A 105 5.09 -3.00 -2.47
N ILE A 106 3.94 -3.23 -1.82
CA ILE A 106 3.36 -4.58 -1.65
C ILE A 106 3.08 -5.22 -3.02
N PHE A 107 2.49 -4.46 -3.95
CA PHE A 107 2.21 -4.95 -5.30
C PHE A 107 3.48 -5.30 -6.07
N LEU A 108 4.52 -4.47 -5.95
CA LEU A 108 5.82 -4.69 -6.57
C LEU A 108 6.51 -5.94 -6.00
N GLU A 109 6.41 -6.17 -4.70
CA GLU A 109 6.93 -7.38 -4.06
C GLU A 109 6.20 -8.64 -4.53
N ALA A 110 4.87 -8.60 -4.61
CA ALA A 110 4.09 -9.70 -5.19
C ALA A 110 4.46 -9.97 -6.66
N TYR A 111 4.63 -8.91 -7.46
CA TYR A 111 5.07 -9.02 -8.86
C TYR A 111 6.48 -9.64 -8.97
N ARG A 112 7.43 -9.18 -8.14
CA ARG A 112 8.79 -9.75 -8.08
C ARG A 112 8.79 -11.21 -7.65
N GLY A 113 7.89 -11.62 -6.75
CA GLY A 113 7.71 -13.02 -6.36
C GLY A 113 7.31 -13.91 -7.55
N VAL A 114 6.40 -13.45 -8.41
CA VAL A 114 5.99 -14.18 -9.62
C VAL A 114 7.13 -14.26 -10.64
N VAL A 115 7.80 -13.14 -10.92
CA VAL A 115 8.90 -13.08 -11.90
C VAL A 115 10.11 -13.90 -11.45
N SER A 116 10.48 -13.86 -10.17
CA SER A 116 11.57 -14.68 -9.64
C SER A 116 11.26 -16.18 -9.68
N GLY A 117 10.01 -16.58 -9.45
CA GLY A 117 9.55 -17.97 -9.62
C GLY A 117 9.65 -18.48 -11.06
N MET A 118 9.52 -17.60 -12.06
CA MET A 118 9.73 -17.94 -13.47
C MET A 118 11.21 -17.98 -13.86
N ARG A 119 12.07 -17.19 -13.21
CA ARG A 119 13.53 -17.20 -13.44
C ARG A 119 14.25 -18.48 -12.96
N GLY A 120 13.53 -19.47 -12.44
CA GLY A 120 14.05 -20.83 -12.26
C GLY A 120 14.56 -21.48 -13.56
N GLU A 121 14.18 -20.95 -14.73
CA GLU A 121 14.70 -21.37 -16.05
C GLU A 121 16.17 -20.99 -16.31
N ASP A 122 16.76 -20.08 -15.53
CA ASP A 122 18.21 -19.79 -15.59
C ASP A 122 19.03 -21.04 -15.22
N THR A 123 18.46 -21.94 -14.40
CA THR A 123 19.07 -23.23 -14.04
C THR A 123 19.09 -24.19 -15.23
N ILE A 124 18.05 -24.20 -16.07
CA ILE A 124 17.95 -25.14 -17.21
C ILE A 124 18.96 -24.75 -18.29
N PHE A 125 19.10 -23.46 -18.56
CA PHE A 125 20.09 -22.97 -19.54
C PHE A 125 21.52 -23.17 -19.04
N GLN A 126 21.79 -22.94 -17.74
CA GLN A 126 23.08 -23.32 -17.15
C GLN A 126 23.31 -24.83 -17.16
N SER A 127 22.29 -25.64 -16.87
CA SER A 127 22.38 -27.10 -16.92
C SER A 127 22.65 -27.59 -18.35
N PHE A 128 22.04 -26.94 -19.33
CA PHE A 128 22.24 -27.24 -20.75
C PHE A 128 23.63 -26.84 -21.24
N ILE A 129 24.13 -25.65 -20.89
CA ILE A 129 25.50 -25.24 -21.21
C ILE A 129 26.53 -26.10 -20.48
N ALA A 130 26.28 -26.49 -19.23
CA ALA A 130 27.14 -27.43 -18.50
C ALA A 130 27.14 -28.82 -19.15
N PHE A 131 25.98 -29.32 -19.59
CA PHE A 131 25.85 -30.60 -20.29
C PHE A 131 26.56 -30.60 -21.65
N VAL A 132 26.40 -29.53 -22.44
CA VAL A 132 27.09 -29.35 -23.73
C VAL A 132 28.60 -29.16 -23.52
N GLY A 133 29.02 -28.41 -22.50
CA GLY A 133 30.43 -28.23 -22.15
C GLY A 133 31.10 -29.53 -21.68
N MET A 134 30.38 -30.39 -20.96
CA MET A 134 30.90 -31.68 -20.50
C MET A 134 31.02 -32.70 -21.65
N SER A 135 30.16 -32.61 -22.67
CA SER A 135 30.28 -33.37 -23.92
C SER A 135 31.56 -33.06 -24.70
N TRP A 136 32.14 -31.87 -24.54
CA TRP A 136 33.39 -31.47 -25.19
C TRP A 136 34.65 -31.89 -24.43
N TRP A 137 34.53 -32.37 -23.17
CA TRP A 137 35.66 -32.72 -22.32
C TRP A 137 36.17 -34.17 -22.50
N VAL A 138 35.39 -35.05 -23.14
CA VAL A 138 35.70 -36.48 -23.35
C VAL A 138 36.40 -36.85 -24.70
N PRO A 139 37.05 -35.98 -25.49
CA PRO A 139 37.77 -36.43 -26.69
C PRO A 139 39.30 -36.60 -26.52
N HIS A 140 39.89 -36.41 -25.33
CA HIS A 140 41.36 -36.38 -25.17
C HIS A 140 41.99 -37.46 -24.28
N LEU A 141 41.24 -38.52 -23.92
CA LEU A 141 41.78 -39.68 -23.18
C LEU A 141 41.57 -41.00 -23.92
N ARG A 142 41.90 -41.02 -25.21
CA ARG A 142 42.29 -42.23 -25.96
C ARG A 142 43.54 -41.96 -26.77
#